data_AF-A0A7J3F0X1-F1
#
_entry.id   AF-A0A7J3F0X1-F1
#
_cell.length_a   1.000
_cell.length_b   1.000
_cell.length_c   1.000
_cell.angle_alpha   90.00
_cell.angle_beta   90.00
_cell.angle_gamma   90.00
#
_symmetry.space_group_name_H-M   'P 1'
#
loop_
_entity.id
_entity.type
_entity.pdbx_description
1 polymer ?
#
loop_
_entity_poly.entity_id
_entity_poly.type
_entity_poly.pdbx_seq_one_letter_code
_entity_poly.pdbx_strand_id
1 'polypeptide(L)'
;MLGVLKNALDWASRPPSDNSLKGKPVAIMSTSTGMLGGAKAQTHLRQMLSSLNTYVVNKPEVIVNFANEKFNANGRFKDERAKIFIRQLLENLIKTC
;
A
#
# COMPACT_ATOMS: atom_id res chain seq x y z
N MET A 1 -8.68 -2.96 7.17
CA MET A 1 -7.29 -2.53 7.45
C MET A 1 -6.82 -3.33 8.65
N LEU A 2 -5.56 -3.79 8.70
CA LEU A 2 -5.04 -4.48 9.88
C LEU A 2 -4.88 -3.47 11.03
N GLY A 3 -5.36 -3.81 12.23
CA GLY A 3 -5.26 -2.93 13.40
C GLY A 3 -3.82 -2.57 13.76
N VAL A 4 -2.89 -3.51 13.57
CA VAL A 4 -1.45 -3.29 13.79
C VAL A 4 -0.89 -2.19 12.89
N LEU A 5 -1.28 -2.17 11.60
CA LEU A 5 -0.84 -1.14 10.66
C LEU A 5 -1.42 0.23 11.05
N LYS A 6 -2.70 0.29 11.43
CA LYS A 6 -3.31 1.53 11.90
C LYS A 6 -2.61 2.06 13.16
N ASN A 7 -2.30 1.20 14.11
CA ASN A 7 -1.58 1.59 15.32
C ASN A 7 -0.18 2.17 15.01
N ALA A 8 0.55 1.57 14.07
CA ALA A 8 1.84 2.11 13.64
C ALA A 8 1.70 3.51 13.01
N LEU A 9 0.66 3.73 12.19
CA LEU A 9 0.36 5.05 11.63
C LEU A 9 -0.04 6.06 12.72
N ASP A 10 -0.78 5.63 13.73
CA ASP A 10 -1.17 6.49 14.85
C ASP A 10 0.04 6.99 15.64
N TRP A 11 1.00 6.10 15.93
CA TRP A 11 2.27 6.49 16.55
C TRP A 11 3.07 7.45 15.67
N ALA A 12 3.21 7.16 14.37
CA ALA A 12 3.96 8.01 13.44
C ALA A 12 3.32 9.39 13.21
N SER A 13 2.00 9.51 13.41
CA SER A 13 1.26 10.76 13.26
C SER A 13 1.42 11.75 14.41
N ARG A 14 2.09 11.34 15.50
CA ARG A 14 2.19 12.11 16.75
C ARG A 14 3.62 12.62 17.00
N PRO A 15 3.75 13.83 17.58
CA PRO A 15 2.69 14.80 17.87
C PRO A 15 2.10 15.44 16.59
N PRO A 16 0.85 15.95 16.60
CA PRO A 16 0.22 16.47 15.38
C PRO A 16 0.99 17.59 14.68
N SER A 17 1.78 18.35 15.44
CA SER A 17 2.66 19.41 14.94
C SER A 17 3.87 18.88 14.16
N ASP A 18 4.27 17.63 14.40
CA ASP A 18 5.47 16.99 13.84
C ASP A 18 5.16 15.57 13.35
N ASN A 19 4.14 15.46 12.50
CA ASN A 19 3.78 14.20 11.85
C ASN A 19 4.90 13.76 10.89
N SER A 20 5.53 12.63 11.19
CA SER A 20 6.67 12.07 10.44
C SER A 20 6.34 11.73 8.97
N LEU A 21 5.05 11.56 8.64
CA LEU A 21 4.58 11.18 7.31
C LEU A 21 4.12 12.38 6.47
N LYS A 22 4.08 13.58 7.04
CA LYS A 22 3.61 14.79 6.33
C LYS A 22 4.46 15.07 5.09
N GLY A 23 3.80 15.25 3.95
CA GLY A 23 4.45 15.56 2.66
C GLY A 23 5.24 14.41 2.05
N LYS A 24 5.19 13.19 2.62
CA LYS A 24 5.90 12.04 2.06
C LYS A 24 5.10 11.40 0.91
N PRO A 25 5.76 11.02 -0.20
CA PRO A 25 5.14 10.20 -1.23
C PRO A 25 4.96 8.76 -0.73
N VAL A 26 3.78 8.18 -0.97
CA VAL A 26 3.41 6.85 -0.46
C VAL A 26 2.79 6.01 -1.57
N ALA A 27 3.30 4.80 -1.77
CA ALA A 27 2.68 3.78 -2.61
C ALA A 27 1.94 2.76 -1.72
N ILE A 28 0.76 2.33 -2.16
CA ILE A 28 -0.04 1.34 -1.43
C ILE A 28 -0.26 0.13 -2.32
N MET A 29 -0.07 -1.06 -1.74
CA MET A 29 -0.37 -2.34 -2.37
C MET A 29 -1.13 -3.20 -1.38
N SER A 30 -2.04 -4.04 -1.86
CA SER A 30 -2.74 -5.01 -1.01
C SER A 30 -2.77 -6.39 -1.65
N THR A 31 -2.86 -7.39 -0.78
CA THR A 31 -3.03 -8.79 -1.18
C THR A 31 -3.91 -9.51 -0.17
N SER A 32 -4.69 -10.48 -0.63
CA SER A 32 -5.50 -11.36 0.21
C SER A 32 -5.71 -12.70 -0.49
N THR A 33 -5.99 -13.75 0.27
CA THR A 33 -6.39 -15.06 -0.27
C THR A 33 -7.76 -15.01 -0.95
N GLY A 34 -8.58 -14.00 -0.68
CA GLY A 34 -9.88 -13.80 -1.31
C GLY A 34 -9.84 -13.06 -2.66
N MET A 35 -10.94 -13.15 -3.40
CA MET A 35 -11.10 -12.57 -4.74
C MET A 35 -10.91 -11.04 -4.78
N LEU A 36 -11.26 -10.32 -3.72
CA LEU A 36 -11.13 -8.86 -3.65
C LEU A 36 -9.71 -8.37 -3.35
N GLY A 37 -8.75 -9.27 -3.07
CA GLY A 37 -7.34 -8.94 -2.90
C GLY A 37 -6.99 -7.91 -1.83
N GLY A 38 -7.93 -7.56 -0.94
CA GLY A 38 -7.74 -6.50 0.07
C GLY A 38 -8.18 -5.10 -0.36
N ALA A 39 -8.89 -4.95 -1.49
CA ALA A 39 -9.35 -3.67 -2.03
C ALA A 39 -9.99 -2.74 -0.98
N LYS A 40 -10.94 -3.25 -0.18
CA LYS A 40 -11.60 -2.46 0.87
C LYS A 40 -10.62 -1.92 1.90
N ALA A 41 -9.65 -2.74 2.32
CA ALA A 41 -8.64 -2.33 3.27
C ALA A 41 -7.71 -1.25 2.68
N GLN A 42 -7.38 -1.36 1.40
CA GLN A 42 -6.59 -0.37 0.67
C GLN A 42 -7.32 0.97 0.52
N THR A 43 -8.63 0.97 0.24
CA THR A 43 -9.44 2.19 0.18
C THR A 43 -9.46 2.92 1.53
N HIS A 44 -9.69 2.20 2.63
CA HIS A 44 -9.61 2.79 3.97
C HIS A 44 -8.21 3.31 4.31
N LEU A 45 -7.16 2.62 3.86
CA LEU A 45 -5.77 3.07 4.05
C LEU A 45 -5.48 4.36 3.30
N ARG A 46 -5.97 4.50 2.07
CA ARG A 46 -5.87 5.73 1.28
C ARG A 46 -6.55 6.90 2.00
N GLN A 47 -7.74 6.68 2.57
CA GLN A 47 -8.44 7.71 3.35
C GLN A 47 -7.63 8.18 4.58
N MET A 48 -7.02 7.25 5.33
CA MET A 48 -6.17 7.58 6.48
C MET A 48 -4.88 8.30 6.08
N LEU A 49 -4.23 7.85 5.01
CA LEU A 49 -3.02 8.50 4.51
C LEU A 49 -3.30 9.93 4.02
N SER A 50 -4.48 10.17 3.46
CA SER A 50 -4.94 11.52 3.10
C SER A 50 -5.07 12.43 4.33
N SER A 51 -5.58 11.94 5.47
CA SER A 51 -5.68 12.77 6.69
C SER A 51 -4.32 13.08 7.31
N LEU A 52 -3.29 12.27 7.01
CA LEU A 52 -1.90 12.50 7.40
C LEU A 52 -1.14 13.44 6.46
N ASN A 53 -1.80 14.05 5.47
CA ASN A 53 -1.18 14.92 4.47
C ASN A 53 -0.01 14.24 3.71
N THR A 54 -0.16 12.96 3.36
CA THR A 54 0.78 12.24 2.50
C THR A 54 0.41 12.36 1.03
N TYR A 55 1.38 12.21 0.12
CA TYR A 55 1.14 12.18 -1.32
C TYR A 55 1.01 10.73 -1.80
N VAL A 56 -0.22 10.22 -1.79
CA VAL A 56 -0.47 8.83 -2.21
C VAL A 56 -0.45 8.71 -3.73
N VAL A 57 0.35 7.78 -4.26
CA VAL A 57 0.35 7.44 -5.69
C VAL A 57 -1.00 6.81 -6.07
N ASN A 58 -1.66 7.39 -7.07
CA ASN A 58 -3.02 6.98 -7.45
C ASN A 58 -3.06 5.88 -8.51
N LYS A 59 -2.04 5.77 -9.36
CA LYS A 59 -1.98 4.78 -10.45
C LYS A 59 -0.58 4.19 -10.62
N PRO A 60 -0.47 2.93 -11.07
CA PRO A 60 -1.52 1.92 -11.14
C PRO A 60 -1.97 1.46 -9.74
N GLU A 61 -3.20 0.96 -9.60
CA GLU A 61 -3.63 0.30 -8.36
C GLU A 61 -3.16 -1.15 -8.34
N VAL A 62 -2.41 -1.52 -7.31
CA VAL A 62 -1.89 -2.89 -7.14
C VAL A 62 -2.70 -3.59 -6.05
N ILE A 63 -3.66 -4.38 -6.50
CA ILE A 63 -4.48 -5.27 -5.66
C ILE A 63 -4.30 -6.68 -6.18
N VAL A 64 -3.65 -7.54 -5.39
CA VAL A 64 -3.36 -8.92 -5.78
C VAL A 64 -4.36 -9.86 -5.11
N ASN A 65 -5.15 -10.55 -5.92
CA ASN A 65 -6.10 -11.56 -5.46
C ASN A 65 -5.43 -12.95 -5.33
N PHE A 66 -6.09 -13.84 -4.58
CA PHE A 66 -5.68 -15.24 -4.41
C PHE A 66 -4.20 -15.38 -4.02
N ALA A 67 -3.78 -14.66 -2.98
CA ALA A 67 -2.38 -14.58 -2.53
C ALA A 67 -1.70 -15.96 -2.43
N ASN A 68 -2.41 -16.99 -1.95
CA ASN A 68 -1.94 -18.37 -1.85
C ASN A 68 -1.42 -18.95 -3.18
N GLU A 69 -1.95 -18.50 -4.32
CA GLU A 69 -1.52 -18.95 -5.65
C GLU A 69 -0.37 -18.11 -6.20
N LYS A 70 -0.10 -16.93 -5.63
CA LYS A 70 0.85 -15.94 -6.16
C LYS A 70 2.23 -16.00 -5.51
N PHE A 71 2.39 -16.79 -4.46
CA PHE A 71 3.68 -17.08 -3.83
C PHE A 71 4.08 -18.54 -4.08
N ASN A 72 5.39 -18.82 -4.13
CA ASN A 72 5.91 -20.18 -4.19
C ASN A 72 6.20 -20.72 -2.77
N ALA A 73 6.61 -21.98 -2.67
CA ALA A 73 6.94 -22.64 -1.40
C ALA A 73 8.05 -21.92 -0.60
N ASN A 74 8.90 -21.15 -1.27
CA ASN A 74 9.99 -20.38 -0.65
C ASN A 74 9.53 -18.96 -0.25
N GLY A 75 8.23 -18.66 -0.30
CA GLY A 75 7.67 -17.35 0.00
C GLY A 75 7.98 -16.27 -1.03
N ARG A 76 8.48 -16.64 -2.23
CA ARG A 76 8.77 -15.68 -3.30
C ARG A 76 7.55 -15.42 -4.16
N PHE A 77 7.34 -14.15 -4.50
CA PHE A 77 6.27 -13.72 -5.38
C PHE A 77 6.54 -14.13 -6.83
N LYS A 78 5.61 -14.88 -7.45
CA LYS A 78 5.77 -15.46 -8.80
C LYS A 78 4.82 -14.90 -9.86
N ASP A 79 3.94 -13.95 -9.50
CA ASP A 79 3.01 -13.36 -10.46
C ASP A 79 3.72 -12.30 -11.33
N GLU A 80 4.06 -12.67 -12.56
CA GLU A 80 4.74 -11.78 -13.52
C GLU A 80 3.89 -10.58 -13.95
N ARG A 81 2.55 -10.73 -14.03
CA ARG A 81 1.67 -9.62 -14.40
C ARG A 81 1.65 -8.58 -13.29
N ALA A 82 1.50 -9.03 -12.05
CA ALA A 82 1.53 -8.13 -10.89
C ALA A 82 2.90 -7.46 -10.73
N LYS A 83 4.02 -8.14 -11.04
CA LYS A 83 5.36 -7.52 -11.04
C LYS A 83 5.46 -6.32 -11.98
N ILE A 84 4.81 -6.37 -13.14
CA ILE A 84 4.79 -5.23 -14.08
C ILE A 84 4.10 -4.03 -13.44
N PHE A 85 2.92 -4.21 -12.85
CA PHE A 85 2.19 -3.13 -12.18
C PHE A 85 2.90 -2.61 -10.93
N ILE A 86 3.53 -3.49 -10.14
CA ILE A 86 4.36 -3.10 -9.00
C ILE A 86 5.52 -2.23 -9.47
N ARG A 87 6.20 -2.60 -10.55
CA ARG A 87 7.30 -1.81 -11.11
C ARG A 87 6.83 -0.43 -11.54
N GLN A 88 5.72 -0.34 -12.27
CA GLN A 88 5.12 0.94 -12.67
C GLN A 88 4.71 1.80 -11.46
N LEU A 89 4.17 1.19 -10.40
CA LEU A 89 3.83 1.89 -9.16
C LEU A 89 5.08 2.48 -8.49
N LEU A 90 6.18 1.74 -8.45
CA LEU A 90 7.45 2.23 -7.89
C LEU A 90 8.07 3.33 -8.75
N GLU A 91 8.01 3.21 -10.07
CA GLU A 91 8.46 4.27 -10.98
C GLU A 91 7.67 5.56 -10.78
N ASN A 92 6.35 5.47 -10.60
CA ASN A 92 5.51 6.63 -10.30
C ASN A 92 5.77 7.20 -8.91
N LEU A 93 6.08 6.36 -7.93
CA LEU A 93 6.47 6.80 -6.59
C LEU A 93 7.73 7.66 -6.63
N ILE A 94 8.75 7.23 -7.37
CA ILE A 94 10.02 7.96 -7.53
C ILE A 94 9.77 9.31 -8.23
N LYS A 95 8.90 9.35 -9.24
CA LYS A 95 8.55 10.60 -9.97
C LYS A 95 7.71 11.59 -9.16
N THR A 96 7.13 11.15 -8.03
CA THR A 96 6.31 12.00 -7.15
C THR A 96 7.18 12.78 -6.14
N CYS A 97 8.48 12.45 -6.06
CA CYS A 97 9.51 13.26 -5.39
C CYS A 97 9.95 14.42 -6.28
#